data_AF-A0A831XR83-F1
#
_entry.id   AF-A0A831XR83-F1
#
_cell.length_a   1.000
_cell.length_b   1.000
_cell.length_c   1.000
_cell.angle_alpha   90.00
_cell.angle_beta   90.00
_cell.angle_gamma   90.00
#
_symmetry.space_group_name_H-M   'P 1'
#
loop_
_entity.id
_entity.type
_entity.pdbx_description
1 polymer ?
#
loop_
_entity_poly.entity_id
_entity_poly.type
_entity_poly.pdbx_seq_one_letter_code
_entity_poly.pdbx_strand_id
1 'polypeptide(L)'
;MRCSKADKSAVRRAAWRLNEAARGRRPPLEEYVKIVAARANLPAAYVMRALEILAGNRKAVVGRNPWVLAAAALWLDTYKEYGMLIRLANAAGATVEGVKNAARRMRV
;
A
#
# COMPACT_ATOMS: atom_id res chain seq x y z
N MET A 1 -32.88 5.98 0.39
CA MET A 1 -32.58 6.25 1.81
C MET A 1 -31.49 7.31 1.91
N ARG A 2 -31.74 8.44 2.61
CA ARG A 2 -30.69 9.43 2.94
C ARG A 2 -30.16 9.12 4.35
N CYS A 3 -28.89 8.74 4.47
CA CYS A 3 -28.27 8.55 5.78
C CYS A 3 -28.06 9.91 6.46
N SER A 4 -28.51 10.03 7.71
CA SER A 4 -28.24 11.20 8.55
C SER A 4 -26.74 11.29 8.90
N LYS A 5 -26.25 12.44 9.38
CA LYS A 5 -24.84 12.56 9.85
C LYS A 5 -24.53 11.58 10.99
N ALA A 6 -25.51 11.27 11.84
CA ALA A 6 -25.39 10.30 12.92
C ALA A 6 -25.27 8.85 12.41
N ASP A 7 -25.98 8.52 11.32
CA ASP A 7 -25.84 7.20 10.67
C ASP A 7 -24.46 7.04 10.03
N LYS A 8 -23.92 8.09 9.39
CA LYS A 8 -22.57 8.02 8.79
C LYS A 8 -21.48 7.69 9.83
N SER A 9 -21.58 8.26 11.03
CA SER A 9 -20.61 7.99 12.10
C SER A 9 -20.82 6.63 12.75
N ALA A 10 -22.06 6.13 12.83
CA ALA A 10 -22.35 4.75 13.23
C ALA A 10 -21.79 3.74 12.21
N VAL A 11 -22.03 3.96 10.92
CA VAL A 11 -21.51 3.14 9.81
C VAL A 11 -19.98 3.10 9.82
N ARG A 12 -19.33 4.25 10.00
CA ARG A 12 -17.86 4.31 10.09
C ARG A 12 -17.31 3.51 11.29
N ARG A 13 -17.98 3.56 12.45
CA ARG A 13 -17.60 2.77 13.64
C ARG A 13 -17.83 1.28 13.44
N ALA A 14 -18.94 0.89 12.82
CA ALA A 14 -19.24 -0.49 12.48
C ALA A 14 -18.23 -1.05 11.47
N ALA A 15 -17.93 -0.29 10.41
CA ALA A 15 -16.90 -0.65 9.44
C ALA A 15 -15.51 -0.76 10.09
N TRP A 16 -15.18 0.13 11.04
CA TRP A 16 -13.92 0.04 11.79
C TRP A 16 -13.86 -1.23 12.65
N ARG A 17 -14.90 -1.54 13.43
CA ARG A 17 -14.97 -2.76 14.26
C ARG A 17 -14.94 -4.04 13.44
N LEU A 18 -15.65 -4.07 12.31
CA LEU A 18 -15.63 -5.19 11.38
C LEU A 18 -14.23 -5.38 10.79
N ASN A 19 -13.58 -4.30 10.37
CA ASN A 19 -12.22 -4.34 9.85
C ASN A 19 -11.20 -4.76 10.92
N GLU A 20 -11.35 -4.34 12.18
CA GLU A 20 -10.51 -4.82 13.28
C GLU A 20 -10.72 -6.31 13.58
N ALA A 21 -11.97 -6.78 13.59
CA ALA A 21 -12.29 -8.19 13.76
C ALA A 21 -11.77 -9.06 12.60
N ALA A 22 -11.82 -8.54 11.37
CA ALA A 22 -11.32 -9.23 10.18
C ALA A 22 -9.78 -9.21 10.06
N ARG A 23 -9.10 -8.28 10.75
CA ARG A 23 -7.65 -8.04 10.55
C ARG A 23 -6.74 -9.07 11.20
N GLY A 24 -7.20 -9.83 12.19
CA GLY A 24 -6.37 -10.81 12.90
C GLY A 24 -4.99 -10.24 13.29
N ARG A 25 -3.93 -11.05 13.17
CA ARG A 25 -2.54 -10.55 13.24
C ARG A 25 -2.24 -9.77 11.95
N ARG A 26 -1.75 -8.53 12.08
CA ARG A 26 -1.35 -7.71 10.93
C ARG A 26 -0.45 -8.52 9.98
N PRO A 27 -0.83 -8.70 8.71
CA PRO A 27 -0.03 -9.45 7.75
C PRO A 27 1.40 -8.90 7.66
N PRO A 28 2.39 -9.76 7.37
CA PRO A 28 3.74 -9.30 7.13
C PRO A 28 3.77 -8.34 5.93
N LEU A 29 4.76 -7.45 5.89
CA LEU A 29 4.89 -6.44 4.83
C LEU A 29 4.95 -7.10 3.43
N GLU A 30 5.54 -8.28 3.35
CA GLU A 30 5.59 -9.12 2.16
C GLU A 30 4.22 -9.39 1.54
N GLU A 31 3.22 -9.68 2.36
CA GLU A 31 1.88 -10.00 1.87
C GLU A 31 1.24 -8.79 1.18
N TYR A 32 1.46 -7.59 1.71
CA TYR A 32 1.02 -6.35 1.08
C TYR A 32 1.70 -6.14 -0.28
N VAL A 33 3.00 -6.41 -0.38
CA VAL A 33 3.74 -6.28 -1.66
C VAL A 33 3.20 -7.27 -2.69
N LYS A 34 2.99 -8.54 -2.30
CA LYS A 34 2.42 -9.57 -3.18
C LYS A 34 1.03 -9.18 -3.68
N ILE A 35 0.14 -8.70 -2.81
CA ILE A 35 -1.21 -8.29 -3.18
C ILE A 35 -1.18 -7.10 -4.15
N VAL A 36 -0.35 -6.09 -3.88
CA VAL A 36 -0.25 -4.91 -4.77
C VAL A 36 0.34 -5.30 -6.13
N ALA A 37 1.37 -6.15 -6.15
CA ALA A 37 1.97 -6.65 -7.38
C ALA A 37 0.96 -7.46 -8.22
N ALA A 38 0.20 -8.36 -7.59
CA ALA A 38 -0.84 -9.13 -8.27
C ALA A 38 -1.94 -8.23 -8.86
N ARG A 39 -2.40 -7.23 -8.09
CA ARG A 39 -3.39 -6.24 -8.56
C ARG A 39 -2.87 -5.36 -9.70
N ALA A 40 -1.57 -5.10 -9.74
CA ALA A 40 -0.91 -4.34 -10.80
C ALA A 40 -0.44 -5.21 -11.99
N ASN A 41 -0.71 -6.52 -11.95
CA ASN A 41 -0.28 -7.50 -12.94
C ASN A 41 1.25 -7.55 -13.13
N LEU A 42 2.01 -7.45 -12.04
CA LEU A 42 3.47 -7.50 -12.04
C LEU A 42 4.00 -8.92 -11.81
N PRO A 43 5.09 -9.32 -12.50
CA PRO A 43 5.80 -10.57 -12.23
C PRO A 43 6.37 -10.66 -10.81
N ALA A 44 6.52 -11.89 -10.30
CA ALA A 44 7.07 -12.15 -8.97
C ALA A 44 8.50 -11.62 -8.77
N ALA A 45 9.28 -11.44 -9.84
CA ALA A 45 10.63 -10.89 -9.78
C ALA A 45 10.67 -9.50 -9.13
N TYR A 46 9.65 -8.66 -9.38
CA TYR A 46 9.55 -7.31 -8.80
C TYR A 46 9.23 -7.34 -7.30
N VAL A 47 8.57 -8.39 -6.82
CA VAL A 47 8.23 -8.54 -5.40
C VAL A 47 9.52 -8.70 -4.58
N MET A 48 10.44 -9.55 -5.01
CA MET A 48 11.69 -9.81 -4.29
C MET A 48 12.53 -8.53 -4.15
N ARG A 49 12.71 -7.80 -5.25
CA ARG A 49 13.45 -6.54 -5.27
C ARG A 49 12.79 -5.45 -4.42
N ALA A 50 11.46 -5.34 -4.47
CA ALA A 50 10.74 -4.41 -3.61
C ALA A 50 10.96 -4.72 -2.12
N LEU A 51 11.06 -6.00 -1.73
CA LEU A 51 11.34 -6.38 -0.34
C LEU A 51 12.77 -6.02 0.08
N GLU A 52 13.75 -6.17 -0.80
CA GLU A 52 15.13 -5.74 -0.55
C GLU A 52 15.20 -4.23 -0.30
N ILE A 53 14.51 -3.43 -1.12
CA ILE A 53 14.41 -1.97 -0.93
C ILE A 53 13.79 -1.67 0.45
N LEU A 54 12.70 -2.35 0.82
CA LEU A 54 12.04 -2.13 2.12
C LEU A 54 12.92 -2.53 3.30
N ALA A 55 13.69 -3.62 3.17
CA ALA A 55 14.64 -4.08 4.17
C ALA A 55 15.80 -3.11 4.36
N GLY A 56 16.30 -2.48 3.28
CA GLY A 56 17.31 -1.43 3.34
C GLY A 56 16.80 -0.12 3.98
N ASN A 57 15.49 0.10 3.99
CA ASN A 57 14.85 1.36 4.39
C ASN A 57 14.04 1.27 5.68
N ARG A 58 14.42 0.41 6.63
CA ARG A 58 13.64 0.18 7.88
C ARG A 58 13.20 1.46 8.58
N LYS A 59 14.07 2.48 8.71
CA LYS A 59 13.72 3.76 9.36
C LYS A 59 12.62 4.53 8.62
N ALA A 60 12.57 4.45 7.29
CA ALA A 60 11.56 5.13 6.48
C ALA A 60 10.21 4.37 6.47
N VAL A 61 10.23 3.07 6.76
CA VAL A 61 9.08 2.15 6.70
C VAL A 61 8.30 2.11 8.02
N VAL A 62 8.95 2.30 9.17
CA VAL A 62 8.30 2.22 10.49
C VAL A 62 7.15 3.23 10.63
N GLY A 63 5.99 2.75 11.10
CA GLY A 63 4.81 3.57 11.40
C GLY A 63 4.03 4.09 10.19
N ARG A 64 4.41 3.71 8.96
CA ARG A 64 3.75 4.14 7.72
C ARG A 64 2.67 3.14 7.26
N ASN A 65 1.80 3.60 6.35
CA ASN A 65 0.78 2.75 5.75
C ASN A 65 1.45 1.70 4.84
N PRO A 66 1.26 0.39 5.10
CA PRO A 66 1.95 -0.67 4.37
C PRO A 66 1.56 -0.74 2.89
N TRP A 67 0.33 -0.36 2.53
CA TRP A 67 -0.10 -0.29 1.13
C TRP A 67 0.69 0.75 0.32
N VAL A 68 0.95 1.91 0.93
CA VAL A 68 1.73 2.99 0.32
C VAL A 68 3.19 2.57 0.19
N LEU A 69 3.74 1.89 1.20
CA LEU A 69 5.10 1.40 1.18
C LEU A 69 5.31 0.31 0.12
N ALA A 70 4.36 -0.61 -0.01
CA ALA A 70 4.37 -1.65 -1.03
C ALA A 70 4.37 -1.04 -2.44
N ALA A 71 3.44 -0.11 -2.72
CA ALA A 71 3.39 0.58 -4.00
C ALA A 71 4.65 1.42 -4.28
N ALA A 72 5.21 2.08 -3.26
CA ALA A 72 6.42 2.88 -3.41
C ALA A 72 7.64 2.03 -3.73
N ALA A 73 7.83 0.90 -3.03
CA ALA A 73 8.93 -0.01 -3.28
C ALA A 73 8.85 -0.67 -4.67
N LEU A 74 7.66 -1.10 -5.08
CA LEU A 74 7.44 -1.61 -6.44
C LEU A 74 7.72 -0.52 -7.49
N TRP A 75 7.29 0.72 -7.24
CA TRP A 75 7.53 1.82 -8.17
C TRP A 75 9.01 2.15 -8.36
N LEU A 76 9.83 2.01 -7.31
CA LEU A 76 11.26 2.25 -7.38
C LEU A 76 11.99 1.23 -8.29
N ASP A 77 11.47 0.00 -8.40
CA ASP A 77 12.00 -1.01 -9.32
C ASP A 77 11.39 -0.87 -10.74
N THR A 78 10.11 -0.49 -10.85
CA THR A 78 9.39 -0.36 -12.12
C THR A 78 9.42 1.06 -12.73
N TYR A 79 10.25 1.99 -12.23
CA TYR A 79 10.21 3.42 -12.56
C TYR A 79 10.32 3.71 -14.08
N LYS A 80 10.84 2.75 -14.85
CA LYS A 80 11.03 2.84 -16.31
C LYS A 80 9.73 2.68 -17.12
N GLU A 81 8.63 2.25 -16.51
CA GLU A 81 7.35 2.04 -17.21
C GLU A 81 6.38 3.23 -17.05
N TYR A 82 5.97 3.80 -18.19
CA TYR A 82 5.01 4.91 -18.22
C TYR A 82 3.64 4.48 -17.64
N GLY A 83 3.08 5.30 -16.75
CA GLY A 83 1.78 5.05 -16.11
C GLY A 83 1.80 4.02 -14.97
N MET A 84 2.94 3.38 -14.68
CA MET A 84 3.04 2.36 -13.62
C MET A 84 2.74 2.90 -12.22
N LEU A 85 3.17 4.13 -11.94
CA LEU A 85 2.87 4.80 -10.67
C LEU A 85 1.35 4.89 -10.40
N ILE A 86 0.57 5.22 -11.43
CA ILE A 86 -0.89 5.35 -11.33
C ILE A 86 -1.52 3.97 -11.09
N ARG A 87 -1.05 2.95 -11.80
CA ARG A 87 -1.52 1.56 -11.64
C ARG A 87 -1.26 1.06 -10.22
N LEU A 88 -0.05 1.27 -9.70
CA LEU A 88 0.34 0.87 -8.34
C LEU A 88 -0.43 1.63 -7.26
N ALA A 89 -0.64 2.94 -7.44
CA ALA A 89 -1.45 3.74 -6.54
C ALA A 89 -2.90 3.24 -6.47
N ASN A 90 -3.51 2.94 -7.63
CA ASN A 90 -4.86 2.37 -7.70
C ASN A 90 -4.93 0.98 -7.06
N ALA A 91 -3.96 0.10 -7.33
CA ALA A 91 -3.87 -1.24 -6.74
C ALA A 91 -3.76 -1.21 -5.21
N ALA A 92 -3.05 -0.21 -4.67
CA ALA A 92 -2.89 0.02 -3.24
C ALA A 92 -4.04 0.82 -2.59
N GLY A 93 -5.00 1.33 -3.37
CA GLY A 93 -6.04 2.23 -2.87
C GLY A 93 -5.46 3.51 -2.26
N ALA A 94 -4.35 4.01 -2.82
CA ALA A 94 -3.58 5.14 -2.32
C ALA A 94 -3.54 6.27 -3.35
N THR A 95 -3.16 7.47 -2.92
CA THR A 95 -2.93 8.60 -3.81
C THR A 95 -1.56 8.52 -4.47
N VAL A 96 -1.47 8.99 -5.72
CA VAL A 96 -0.23 9.07 -6.49
C VAL A 96 0.84 9.86 -5.75
N GLU A 97 0.50 11.04 -5.23
CA GLU A 97 1.39 11.87 -4.39
C GLU A 97 1.87 11.14 -3.13
N GLY A 98 1.00 10.35 -2.50
CA GLY A 98 1.34 9.57 -1.31
C GLY A 98 2.43 8.54 -1.61
N VAL A 99 2.28 7.81 -2.71
CA VAL A 99 3.26 6.82 -3.18
C VAL A 99 4.58 7.51 -3.56
N LYS A 100 4.52 8.60 -4.34
CA LYS A 100 5.71 9.36 -4.76
C LYS A 100 6.50 9.93 -3.57
N ASN A 101 5.81 10.46 -2.57
CA ASN A 101 6.44 10.99 -1.36
C ASN A 101 7.04 9.90 -0.48
N ALA A 102 6.43 8.72 -0.42
CA ALA A 102 7.00 7.58 0.30
C ALA A 102 8.26 7.08 -0.40
N ALA A 103 8.22 6.92 -1.72
CA ALA A 103 9.37 6.49 -2.51
C ALA A 103 10.55 7.46 -2.41
N ARG A 104 10.31 8.78 -2.43
CA ARG A 104 11.37 9.80 -2.25
C ARG A 104 12.11 9.68 -0.90
N ARG A 105 11.49 9.09 0.11
CA ARG A 105 12.10 8.88 1.44
C ARG A 105 12.88 7.58 1.54
N MET A 106 12.72 6.68 0.57
CA MET A 106 13.48 5.44 0.47
C MET A 106 14.73 5.70 -0.37
N ARG A 107 15.85 5.12 0.04
CA ARG A 107 17.09 5.07 -0.74
C ARG A 107 17.09 3.77 -1.55
N VAL A 108 17.47 3.84 -2.82
CA VAL A 108 17.61 2.68 -3.72
C VAL A 108 19.07 2.47 -4.02
#